data_AF-A0A7Z2K9C8-F1
#
_entry.id   AF-A0A7Z2K9C8-F1
#
_cell.length_a   1.000
_cell.length_b   1.000
_cell.length_c   1.000
_cell.angle_alpha   90.00
_cell.angle_beta   90.00
_cell.angle_gamma   90.00
#
_symmetry.space_group_name_H-M   'P 1'
#
loop_
_entity.id
_entity.type
_entity.pdbx_description
1 polymer ?
#
loop_
_entity_poly.entity_id
_entity_poly.type
_entity_poly.pdbx_seq_one_letter_code
_entity_poly.pdbx_strand_id
1 'polypeptide(L)'
;MNHYEEIEKQIRKSALHQKAKQRREDLGNLYLESSQDFLTSTAEPYAYHPPKHIVSAATIILNEADEILLIKGPRRGWEFPGGQVEEGESLHDAAIREAKEESGADVEIVKFCGVFQNVKSSISNNLFLANYVGGKLTTSSESLEVGFFPIDQALEMVTWKNFRQRMEYCLNEEHHPFYVAFNQ
;
A
#
# COMPACT_ATOMS: atom_id res chain seq x y z
N MET A 1 -17.38 -13.02 6.91
CA MET A 1 -18.12 -12.82 5.64
C MET A 1 -18.29 -11.33 5.50
N ASN A 2 -17.56 -10.75 4.55
CA ASN A 2 -17.29 -9.32 4.45
C ASN A 2 -18.57 -8.59 4.01
N HIS A 3 -18.83 -7.39 4.54
CA HIS A 3 -20.01 -6.56 4.23
C HIS A 3 -20.23 -6.40 2.71
N TYR A 4 -19.13 -6.36 1.95
CA TYR A 4 -19.13 -6.35 0.49
C TYR A 4 -19.78 -7.59 -0.15
N GLU A 5 -19.52 -8.79 0.37
CA GLU A 5 -20.08 -10.03 -0.18
C GLU A 5 -21.61 -10.07 -0.02
N GLU A 6 -22.11 -9.54 1.10
CA GLU A 6 -23.54 -9.45 1.39
C GLU A 6 -24.24 -8.46 0.42
N ILE A 7 -23.63 -7.28 0.21
CA ILE A 7 -24.12 -6.28 -0.74
C ILE A 7 -24.14 -6.85 -2.16
N GLU A 8 -23.07 -7.51 -2.58
CA GLU A 8 -22.97 -8.07 -3.93
C GLU A 8 -24.04 -9.15 -4.17
N LYS A 9 -24.28 -10.00 -3.17
CA LYS A 9 -25.34 -11.01 -3.19
C LYS A 9 -26.73 -10.39 -3.29
N GLN A 10 -26.97 -9.27 -2.62
CA GLN A 10 -28.23 -8.53 -2.72
C GLN A 10 -28.41 -7.88 -4.10
N ILE A 11 -27.36 -7.29 -4.66
CA ILE A 11 -27.37 -6.69 -5.99
C ILE A 11 -27.70 -7.75 -7.05
N ARG A 12 -27.05 -8.92 -7.01
CA ARG A 12 -27.29 -10.04 -7.96
C ARG A 12 -28.73 -10.57 -7.89
N LYS A 13 -29.37 -10.48 -6.73
CA LYS A 13 -30.78 -10.87 -6.53
C LYS A 13 -31.79 -9.77 -6.89
N SER A 14 -31.34 -8.54 -7.13
CA SER A 14 -32.24 -7.42 -7.40
C SER A 14 -32.97 -7.57 -8.73
N ALA A 15 -34.21 -7.05 -8.79
CA ALA A 15 -35.00 -7.00 -10.02
C ALA A 15 -34.29 -6.20 -11.14
N LEU A 16 -33.53 -5.17 -10.76
CA LEU A 16 -32.74 -4.38 -11.70
C LEU A 16 -31.65 -5.22 -12.37
N HIS A 17 -30.94 -6.06 -11.60
CA HIS A 17 -29.92 -6.96 -12.11
C HIS A 17 -30.50 -8.01 -13.06
N GLN A 18 -31.65 -8.59 -12.71
CA GLN A 18 -32.35 -9.56 -13.57
C GLN A 18 -32.82 -8.92 -14.88
N LYS A 19 -33.39 -7.71 -14.82
CA LYS A 19 -33.80 -6.95 -16.00
C LYS A 19 -32.62 -6.59 -16.91
N ALA A 20 -31.48 -6.23 -16.32
CA ALA A 20 -30.25 -5.99 -17.06
C ALA A 20 -29.73 -7.28 -17.73
N LYS A 21 -29.82 -8.43 -17.04
CA LYS A 21 -29.45 -9.74 -17.60
C LYS A 21 -30.31 -10.11 -18.80
N GLN A 22 -31.64 -10.00 -18.68
CA GLN A 22 -32.55 -10.28 -19.79
C GLN A 22 -32.24 -9.37 -21.00
N ARG A 23 -32.05 -8.07 -20.75
CA ARG A 23 -31.73 -7.13 -21.82
C ARG A 23 -30.39 -7.41 -22.52
N ARG A 24 -29.41 -8.00 -21.81
CA ARG A 24 -28.16 -8.46 -22.42
C ARG A 24 -28.40 -9.65 -23.35
N GLU A 25 -29.20 -10.62 -22.93
CA GLU A 25 -29.59 -11.76 -23.75
C GLU A 25 -30.34 -11.30 -25.02
N ASP A 26 -31.27 -10.34 -24.88
CA ASP A 26 -32.06 -9.81 -25.99
C ASP A 26 -31.21 -9.06 -27.05
N LEU A 27 -30.09 -8.45 -26.64
CA LEU A 27 -29.21 -7.67 -27.52
C LEU A 27 -28.21 -8.54 -28.30
N GLY A 28 -27.99 -9.79 -27.89
CA GLY A 28 -27.09 -10.74 -28.55
C GLY A 28 -25.72 -10.11 -28.87
N ASN A 29 -25.33 -10.14 -30.14
CA ASN A 29 -24.01 -9.67 -30.61
C ASN A 29 -23.85 -8.13 -30.66
N LEU A 30 -24.91 -7.36 -30.36
CA LEU A 30 -24.82 -5.90 -30.20
C LEU A 30 -24.30 -5.51 -28.81
N TYR A 31 -24.14 -6.49 -27.92
CA TYR A 31 -23.52 -6.33 -26.62
C TYR A 31 -22.11 -6.93 -26.68
N LEU A 32 -21.08 -6.10 -26.51
CA LEU A 32 -19.77 -6.59 -26.12
C LEU A 32 -19.89 -7.06 -24.66
N GLU A 33 -19.62 -8.33 -24.40
CA GLU A 33 -19.25 -8.75 -23.04
C GLU A 33 -18.01 -7.95 -22.66
N SER A 34 -18.21 -6.83 -21.97
CA SER A 34 -17.22 -6.42 -20.99
C SER A 34 -17.41 -7.40 -19.84
N SER A 35 -16.73 -8.55 -19.92
CA SER A 35 -16.09 -9.02 -18.69
C SER A 35 -15.34 -7.80 -18.18
N GLN A 36 -15.55 -7.43 -16.93
CA GLN A 36 -14.60 -6.56 -16.28
C GLN A 36 -13.33 -7.40 -16.09
N ASP A 37 -12.61 -7.64 -17.18
CA ASP A 37 -11.21 -8.05 -17.22
C ASP A 37 -10.42 -6.83 -16.77
N PHE A 38 -10.62 -6.42 -15.52
CA PHE A 38 -10.10 -5.15 -15.04
C PHE A 38 -8.57 -5.13 -15.05
N LEU A 39 -7.89 -6.29 -15.15
CA LEU A 39 -6.45 -6.42 -15.03
C LEU A 39 -5.85 -7.64 -15.77
N THR A 40 -6.53 -8.22 -16.76
CA THR A 40 -5.91 -9.29 -17.56
C THR A 40 -5.05 -8.66 -18.66
N SER A 41 -3.78 -9.04 -18.75
CA SER A 41 -2.87 -8.53 -19.78
C SER A 41 -3.49 -8.71 -21.17
N THR A 42 -3.64 -7.62 -21.92
CA THR A 42 -4.10 -7.65 -23.32
C THR A 42 -2.97 -8.05 -24.29
N ALA A 43 -1.76 -8.30 -23.79
CA ALA A 43 -0.67 -8.78 -24.61
C ALA A 43 -0.88 -10.26 -24.95
N GLU A 44 -0.67 -10.64 -26.21
CA GLU A 44 -0.75 -12.04 -26.63
C GLU A 44 0.14 -12.93 -25.75
N PRO A 45 -0.27 -14.19 -25.47
CA PRO A 45 0.40 -15.10 -24.52
C PRO A 45 1.86 -15.46 -24.84
N TYR A 46 2.44 -14.93 -25.92
CA TYR A 46 3.80 -15.20 -26.39
C TYR A 46 4.68 -13.94 -26.53
N ALA A 47 4.23 -12.75 -26.09
CA ALA A 47 5.05 -11.55 -26.13
C ALA A 47 6.07 -11.51 -24.95
N TYR A 48 7.34 -11.66 -25.33
CA TYR A 48 8.59 -11.50 -24.56
C TYR A 48 8.50 -10.64 -23.28
N HIS A 49 8.94 -11.21 -22.15
CA HIS A 49 9.30 -10.58 -20.87
C HIS A 49 8.59 -9.24 -20.55
N PRO A 50 7.41 -9.26 -19.89
CA PRO A 50 6.78 -8.02 -19.45
C PRO A 50 7.74 -7.24 -18.54
N PRO A 51 7.78 -5.89 -18.65
CA PRO A 51 8.63 -5.07 -17.81
C PRO A 51 8.30 -5.34 -16.33
N LYS A 52 9.34 -5.64 -15.54
CA LYS A 52 9.19 -5.93 -14.11
C LYS A 52 9.49 -4.67 -13.31
N HIS A 53 8.56 -4.30 -12.45
CA HIS A 53 8.75 -3.26 -11.45
C HIS A 53 8.94 -3.90 -10.08
N ILE A 54 9.80 -3.31 -9.26
CA ILE A 54 9.82 -3.59 -7.82
C ILE A 54 8.73 -2.74 -7.20
N VAL A 55 7.79 -3.38 -6.53
CA VAL A 55 6.71 -2.71 -5.80
C VAL A 55 6.97 -2.90 -4.31
N SER A 56 6.92 -1.80 -3.56
CA SER A 56 7.06 -1.82 -2.10
C SER A 56 5.93 -1.06 -1.42
N ALA A 57 5.65 -1.44 -0.18
CA ALA A 57 4.70 -0.79 0.71
C ALA A 57 5.43 -0.38 1.99
N ALA A 58 5.15 0.82 2.49
CA ALA A 58 5.76 1.34 3.70
C ALA A 58 4.77 2.21 4.48
N THR A 59 4.95 2.25 5.81
CA THR A 59 3.90 2.74 6.71
C THR A 59 4.45 3.77 7.69
N ILE A 60 3.88 4.98 7.70
CA ILE A 60 4.06 5.93 8.80
C ILE A 60 3.05 5.56 9.89
N ILE A 61 3.53 5.19 11.06
CA ILE A 61 2.70 4.64 12.14
C ILE A 61 2.72 5.62 13.31
N LEU A 62 1.55 6.09 13.71
CA LEU A 62 1.37 6.99 14.86
C LEU A 62 0.79 6.22 16.05
N ASN A 63 1.26 6.52 17.26
CA ASN A 63 0.60 6.10 18.50
C ASN A 63 -0.37 7.19 19.01
N GLU A 64 -1.07 6.92 20.12
CA GLU A 64 -2.02 7.87 20.73
C GLU A 64 -1.36 9.17 21.26
N ALA A 65 -0.03 9.21 21.35
CA ALA A 65 0.74 10.36 21.79
C ALA A 65 1.32 11.19 20.62
N ASP A 66 0.86 10.94 19.39
CA ASP A 66 1.36 11.56 18.16
C ASP A 66 2.88 11.35 17.95
N GLU A 67 3.39 10.19 18.34
CA GLU A 67 4.78 9.78 18.09
C GLU A 67 4.85 8.79 16.92
N ILE A 68 5.91 8.89 16.13
CA ILE A 68 6.16 8.03 14.97
C ILE A 68 6.97 6.81 15.38
N LEU A 69 6.52 5.62 14.97
CA LEU A 69 7.33 4.41 15.07
C LEU A 69 8.45 4.43 14.04
N LEU A 70 9.69 4.27 14.52
CA LEU A 70 10.87 4.06 13.68
C LEU A 70 11.55 2.74 14.05
N ILE A 71 12.16 2.14 13.03
CA ILE A 71 13.08 1.01 13.14
C ILE A 71 14.48 1.49 12.76
N LYS A 72 15.51 0.89 13.35
CA LYS A 72 16.90 1.20 13.03
C LYS A 72 17.53 0.09 12.20
N GLY A 73 17.63 0.30 10.89
CA GLY A 73 18.31 -0.63 9.99
C GLY A 73 19.84 -0.57 10.14
N PRO A 74 20.56 -1.66 9.87
CA PRO A 74 22.03 -1.73 10.05
C PRO A 74 22.82 -0.84 9.09
N ARG A 75 22.20 -0.37 7.99
CA ARG A 75 22.85 0.43 6.95
C ARG A 75 22.34 1.86 6.84
N ARG A 76 21.02 2.06 6.98
CA ARG A 76 20.37 3.35 6.72
C ARG A 76 20.14 4.17 7.99
N GLY A 77 20.33 3.58 9.16
CA GLY A 77 19.97 4.20 10.43
C GLY A 77 18.46 4.10 10.66
N TRP A 78 17.89 5.13 11.29
CA TRP A 78 16.47 5.18 11.60
C TRP A 78 15.62 5.43 10.35
N GLU A 79 14.55 4.65 10.20
CA GLU A 79 13.57 4.74 9.12
C GLU A 79 12.21 4.21 9.57
N PHE A 80 11.16 4.51 8.81
CA PHE A 80 9.84 3.90 8.98
C PHE A 80 9.82 2.49 8.35
N PRO A 81 9.00 1.55 8.87
CA PRO A 81 8.98 0.19 8.35
C PRO A 81 8.40 0.11 6.94
N GLY A 82 8.87 -0.88 6.19
CA GLY A 82 8.37 -1.18 4.85
C GLY A 82 9.32 -2.01 4.00
N GLY A 83 8.74 -2.79 3.10
CA GLY A 83 9.46 -3.74 2.27
C GLY A 83 8.75 -4.04 0.96
N GLN A 84 9.23 -5.06 0.25
CA GLN A 84 8.68 -5.43 -1.05
C GLN A 84 7.34 -6.14 -0.88
N VAL A 85 6.44 -5.91 -1.84
CA VAL A 85 5.16 -6.62 -1.91
C VAL A 85 5.42 -8.01 -2.49
N GLU A 86 4.91 -9.04 -1.83
CA GLU A 86 5.08 -10.42 -2.28
C GLU A 86 4.09 -10.80 -3.41
N GLU A 87 4.40 -11.88 -4.13
CA GLU A 87 3.52 -12.36 -5.20
C GLU A 87 2.15 -12.79 -4.64
N GLY A 88 1.08 -12.23 -5.21
CA GLY A 88 -0.29 -12.50 -4.75
C GLY A 88 -0.71 -11.69 -3.50
N GLU A 89 0.18 -10.84 -2.98
CA GLU A 89 -0.09 -9.97 -1.83
C GLU A 89 -0.63 -8.60 -2.27
N SER A 90 -1.54 -8.01 -1.48
CA SER A 90 -1.99 -6.64 -1.71
C SER A 90 -1.02 -5.63 -1.10
N LEU A 91 -1.00 -4.39 -1.61
CA LEU A 91 -0.20 -3.31 -1.01
C LEU A 91 -0.53 -3.08 0.47
N HIS A 92 -1.81 -3.24 0.82
CA HIS A 92 -2.32 -3.06 2.16
C HIS A 92 -1.82 -4.16 3.10
N ASP A 93 -1.88 -5.41 2.66
CA ASP A 93 -1.42 -6.55 3.46
C ASP A 93 0.10 -6.52 3.63
N ALA A 94 0.84 -6.17 2.58
CA ALA A 94 2.29 -5.96 2.66
C ALA A 94 2.64 -4.88 3.70
N ALA A 95 1.94 -3.74 3.70
CA ALA A 95 2.18 -2.66 4.65
C ALA A 95 1.99 -3.11 6.12
N ILE A 96 0.99 -3.96 6.38
CA ILE A 96 0.71 -4.52 7.71
C ILE A 96 1.76 -5.59 8.08
N ARG A 97 2.07 -6.50 7.15
CA ARG A 97 3.07 -7.56 7.35
C ARG A 97 4.43 -6.97 7.69
N GLU A 98 4.92 -6.03 6.89
CA GLU A 98 6.23 -5.39 7.08
C GLU A 98 6.29 -4.64 8.41
N ALA A 99 5.24 -3.89 8.76
CA ALA A 99 5.14 -3.26 10.09
C ALA A 99 5.28 -4.30 11.21
N LYS A 100 4.60 -5.45 11.08
CA LYS A 100 4.66 -6.52 12.08
C LYS A 100 6.03 -7.18 12.14
N GLU A 101 6.62 -7.53 11.00
CA GLU A 101 7.89 -8.26 10.91
C GLU A 101 9.08 -7.43 11.39
N GLU A 102 9.14 -6.16 11.02
CA GLU A 102 10.29 -5.31 11.33
C GLU A 102 10.22 -4.68 12.71
N SER A 103 9.02 -4.51 13.28
CA SER A 103 8.84 -3.76 14.52
C SER A 103 8.04 -4.47 15.62
N GLY A 104 7.35 -5.57 15.30
CA GLY A 104 6.42 -6.25 16.22
C GLY A 104 5.07 -5.55 16.42
N ALA A 105 4.87 -4.39 15.81
CA ALA A 105 3.66 -3.59 15.92
C ALA A 105 2.46 -4.21 15.17
N ASP A 106 1.30 -4.20 15.81
CA ASP A 106 0.01 -4.38 15.16
C ASP A 106 -0.55 -3.00 14.81
N VAL A 107 -0.96 -2.84 13.56
CA VAL A 107 -1.37 -1.53 13.02
C VAL A 107 -2.71 -1.61 12.29
N GLU A 108 -3.43 -0.50 12.29
CA GLU A 108 -4.62 -0.29 11.47
C GLU A 108 -4.32 0.79 10.42
N ILE A 109 -4.39 0.42 9.14
CA ILE A 109 -4.18 1.38 8.04
C ILE A 109 -5.34 2.39 8.04
N VAL A 110 -4.99 3.66 8.21
CA VAL A 110 -5.95 4.77 8.19
C VAL A 110 -6.17 5.24 6.76
N LYS A 111 -5.09 5.33 5.98
CA LYS A 111 -5.11 6.00 4.68
C LYS A 111 -3.96 5.58 3.78
N PHE A 112 -4.23 5.54 2.48
CA PHE A 112 -3.19 5.56 1.45
C PHE A 112 -2.77 7.00 1.16
N CYS A 113 -1.48 7.30 1.31
CA CYS A 113 -0.96 8.67 1.18
C CYS A 113 -0.50 8.98 -0.24
N GLY A 114 0.14 8.03 -0.93
CA GLY A 114 0.63 8.26 -2.28
C GLY A 114 1.79 7.37 -2.70
N VAL A 115 2.40 7.72 -3.84
CA VAL A 115 3.48 6.94 -4.47
C VAL A 115 4.70 7.81 -4.75
N PHE A 116 5.87 7.29 -4.39
CA PHE A 116 7.16 7.73 -4.94
C PHE A 116 7.68 6.69 -5.93
N GLN A 117 7.90 7.09 -7.18
CA GLN A 117 8.38 6.20 -8.23
C GLN A 117 9.77 6.61 -8.72
N ASN A 118 10.75 5.71 -8.57
CA ASN A 118 12.00 5.80 -9.30
C ASN A 118 11.81 5.13 -10.66
N VAL A 119 11.66 5.93 -11.70
CA VAL A 119 11.39 5.46 -13.07
C VAL A 119 12.60 4.74 -13.65
N LYS A 120 13.81 5.26 -13.41
CA LYS A 120 15.08 4.69 -13.89
C LYS A 120 15.35 3.31 -13.30
N SER A 121 15.09 3.14 -12.00
CA SER A 121 15.27 1.85 -11.31
C SER A 121 14.03 0.96 -11.34
N SER A 122 12.93 1.41 -11.97
CA SER A 122 11.65 0.68 -12.01
C SER A 122 11.10 0.32 -10.62
N ILE A 123 11.28 1.21 -9.63
CA ILE A 123 10.80 1.01 -8.25
C ILE A 123 9.58 1.89 -8.01
N SER A 124 8.49 1.31 -7.50
CA SER A 124 7.31 2.03 -7.04
C SER A 124 7.12 1.80 -5.54
N ASN A 125 7.23 2.86 -4.75
CA ASN A 125 7.09 2.82 -3.30
C ASN A 125 5.76 3.45 -2.90
N ASN A 126 4.89 2.65 -2.28
CA ASN A 126 3.52 2.98 -1.91
C ASN A 126 3.47 3.25 -0.42
N LEU A 127 2.94 4.41 -0.03
CA LEU A 127 3.05 4.94 1.32
C LEU A 127 1.67 5.00 1.98
N PHE A 128 1.61 4.53 3.23
CA PHE A 128 0.40 4.52 4.05
C PHE A 128 0.61 5.28 5.36
N LEU A 129 -0.50 5.78 5.91
CA LEU A 129 -0.60 6.26 7.29
C LEU A 129 -1.41 5.24 8.08
N ALA A 130 -0.92 4.89 9.27
CA ALA A 130 -1.55 3.91 10.14
C ALA A 130 -1.51 4.33 11.61
N ASN A 131 -2.46 3.80 12.37
CA ASN A 131 -2.44 3.90 13.82
C ASN A 131 -1.85 2.61 14.41
N TYR A 132 -1.02 2.76 15.44
CA TYR A 132 -0.64 1.66 16.30
C TYR A 132 -1.83 1.21 17.14
N VAL A 133 -2.18 -0.08 17.05
CA VAL A 133 -3.34 -0.64 17.78
C VAL A 133 -2.95 -1.74 18.77
N GLY A 134 -1.67 -2.12 18.82
CA GLY A 134 -1.16 -3.09 19.78
C GLY A 134 0.09 -3.82 19.33
N GLY A 135 0.36 -4.95 19.97
CA GLY A 135 1.57 -5.74 19.75
C GLY A 135 2.63 -5.47 20.81
N LYS A 136 3.80 -6.10 20.62
CA LYS A 136 4.97 -5.91 21.47
C LYS A 136 6.11 -5.49 20.56
N LEU A 137 6.64 -4.30 20.80
CA LEU A 137 7.77 -3.82 20.01
C LEU A 137 8.95 -4.78 20.15
N THR A 138 9.42 -5.28 19.01
CA THR A 138 10.52 -6.24 18.93
C THR A 138 11.34 -5.99 17.69
N THR A 139 12.65 -6.13 17.84
CA THR A 139 13.61 -6.14 16.74
C THR A 139 13.48 -7.41 15.90
N SER A 140 13.96 -7.34 14.66
CA SER A 140 14.10 -8.47 13.75
C SER A 140 15.57 -8.66 13.33
N SER A 141 15.84 -9.54 12.36
CA SER A 141 17.15 -9.59 11.70
C SER A 141 17.48 -8.31 10.91
N GLU A 142 16.48 -7.48 10.64
CA GLU A 142 16.58 -6.28 9.80
C GLU A 142 16.55 -4.98 10.63
N SER A 143 16.01 -5.02 11.84
CA SER A 143 15.96 -3.89 12.77
C SER A 143 16.79 -4.13 14.02
N LEU A 144 17.75 -3.25 14.29
CA LEU A 144 18.62 -3.32 15.48
C LEU A 144 17.95 -2.71 16.71
N GLU A 145 17.09 -1.73 16.49
CA GLU A 145 16.34 -0.99 17.51
C GLU A 145 14.96 -0.61 16.95
N VAL A 146 13.98 -0.46 17.82
CA VAL A 146 12.60 -0.05 17.50
C VAL A 146 12.14 0.93 18.57
N GLY A 147 11.50 2.02 18.18
CA GLY A 147 11.00 3.00 19.15
C GLY A 147 10.00 3.99 18.57
N PHE A 148 9.19 4.55 19.46
CA PHE A 148 8.36 5.71 19.16
C PHE A 148 9.11 7.00 19.49
N PHE A 149 8.98 7.99 18.61
CA PHE A 149 9.64 9.27 18.75
C PHE A 149 8.69 10.42 18.36
N PRO A 150 8.71 11.56 19.07
CA PRO A 150 7.99 12.76 18.64
C PRO A 150 8.30 13.10 17.18
N ILE A 151 7.29 13.58 16.44
CA ILE A 151 7.37 13.82 14.99
C ILE A 151 8.61 14.64 14.60
N ASP A 152 8.86 15.76 15.28
CA ASP A 152 9.99 16.63 14.97
C ASP A 152 11.32 15.90 15.16
N GLN A 153 11.45 15.12 16.23
CA GLN A 153 12.64 14.31 16.50
C GLN A 153 12.80 13.20 15.45
N ALA A 154 11.72 12.51 15.10
CA ALA A 154 11.72 11.45 14.10
C ALA A 154 12.21 11.98 12.73
N LEU A 155 11.74 13.16 12.30
CA LEU A 155 12.17 13.81 11.06
C LEU A 155 13.65 14.22 11.06
N GLU A 156 14.23 14.50 12.23
CA GLU A 156 15.66 14.74 12.38
C GLU A 156 16.48 13.44 12.38
N MET A 157 15.96 12.37 12.97
CA MET A 157 16.62 11.07 13.06
C MET A 157 16.71 10.36 11.70
N VAL A 158 15.72 10.55 10.83
CA VAL A 158 15.72 10.01 9.46
C VAL A 158 16.63 10.86 8.57
N THR A 159 17.91 10.50 8.55
CA THR A 159 18.97 11.28 7.86
C THR A 159 18.94 11.19 6.33
N TRP A 160 18.29 10.17 5.78
CA TRP A 160 18.14 10.01 4.32
C TRP A 160 17.07 10.97 3.81
N LYS A 161 17.49 11.98 3.04
CA LYS A 161 16.62 13.08 2.58
C LYS A 161 15.33 12.62 1.89
N ASN A 162 15.42 11.57 1.07
CA ASN A 162 14.26 11.01 0.36
C ASN A 162 13.30 10.27 1.30
N PHE A 163 13.79 9.63 2.37
CA PHE A 163 12.93 9.00 3.38
C PHE A 163 12.25 10.06 4.24
N ARG A 164 13.00 11.09 4.68
CA ARG A 164 12.42 12.23 5.38
C ARG A 164 11.32 12.93 4.56
N GLN A 165 11.58 13.19 3.28
CA GLN A 165 10.58 13.80 2.39
C GLN A 165 9.30 12.97 2.31
N ARG A 166 9.40 11.63 2.25
CA ARG A 166 8.23 10.74 2.25
C ARG A 166 7.42 10.88 3.53
N MET A 167 8.08 10.97 4.69
CA MET A 167 7.41 11.22 5.97
C MET A 167 6.69 12.57 5.95
N GLU A 168 7.36 13.64 5.54
CA GLU A 168 6.78 14.99 5.46
C GLU A 168 5.53 15.01 4.55
N TYR A 169 5.58 14.30 3.42
CA TYR A 169 4.44 14.15 2.52
C TYR A 169 3.30 13.34 3.16
N CYS A 170 3.61 12.27 3.90
CA CYS A 170 2.60 11.46 4.58
C CYS A 170 1.95 12.16 5.78
N LEU A 171 2.67 13.05 6.46
CA LEU A 171 2.18 13.76 7.65
C LEU A 171 1.39 15.04 7.30
N ASN A 172 1.56 15.57 6.10
CA ASN A 172 0.78 16.72 5.63
C ASN A 172 -0.32 16.28 4.65
N GLU A 173 -1.57 16.31 5.13
CA GLU A 173 -2.75 15.88 4.37
C GLU A 173 -3.01 16.69 3.09
N GLU A 174 -2.52 17.93 2.99
CA GLU A 174 -2.68 18.74 1.78
C GLU A 174 -1.98 18.13 0.56
N HIS A 175 -1.02 17.23 0.77
CA HIS A 175 -0.37 16.51 -0.31
C HIS A 175 -1.13 15.24 -0.76
N HIS A 176 -2.19 14.82 -0.08
CA HIS A 176 -2.79 13.50 -0.32
C HIS A 176 -3.93 13.54 -1.36
N PRO A 177 -3.99 12.57 -2.30
CA PRO A 177 -2.93 11.61 -2.61
C PRO A 177 -1.81 12.27 -3.43
N PHE A 178 -0.55 11.89 -3.16
CA PHE A 178 0.58 12.36 -3.98
C PHE A 178 1.07 11.31 -4.97
N TYR A 179 1.64 11.79 -6.07
CA TYR A 179 2.43 10.99 -7.00
C TYR A 179 3.69 11.75 -7.38
N VAL A 180 4.86 11.20 -7.05
CA VAL A 180 6.16 11.82 -7.32
C VAL A 180 7.02 10.85 -8.12
N ALA A 181 7.25 11.15 -9.39
CA ALA A 181 8.14 10.39 -10.26
C ALA A 181 9.49 11.09 -10.42
N PHE A 182 10.59 10.32 -10.35
CA PHE A 182 11.95 10.84 -10.48
C PHE A 182 12.90 9.81 -11.14
N ASN A 183 14.05 10.30 -11.62
CA ASN A 183 15.03 9.56 -12.43
C ASN A 183 16.43 9.49 -11.79
N GLN A 184 16.53 9.46 -10.45
CA GLN A 184 17.82 9.40 -9.75
C GLN A 184 18.41 7.98 -9.85
#